data_AF-A0A2E7N0B3-F1
#
_entry.id   AF-A0A2E7N0B3-F1
#
_cell.length_a   1.000
_cell.length_b   1.000
_cell.length_c   1.000
_cell.angle_alpha   90.00
_cell.angle_beta   90.00
_cell.angle_gamma   90.00
#
_symmetry.space_group_name_H-M   'P 1'
#
loop_
_entity.id
_entity.type
_entity.pdbx_description
1 polymer ?
#
loop_
_entity_poly.entity_id
_entity_poly.type
_entity_poly.pdbx_seq_one_letter_code
_entity_poly.pdbx_strand_id
1 'polypeptide(L)'
;MDYKKEEIKEYFDNYIKENEEWLKESKHWKDDLHHNAFNTDYYIIGTYKAKQWLGDMVFEVIDHIREYEDFNFGEFSTDYSDPEKVVNMYAYIIGEEIVQEYLEELEKEEA
;
A
#
# COMPACT_ATOMS: atom_id res chain seq x y z
N MET A 1 -2.85 3.96 -11.60
CA MET A 1 -2.09 2.83 -12.17
C MET A 1 -2.46 1.59 -11.37
N ASP A 2 -2.48 0.40 -11.95
CA ASP A 2 -2.88 -0.86 -11.29
C ASP A 2 -1.78 -1.93 -11.33
N TYR A 3 -0.52 -1.54 -11.62
CA TYR A 3 0.60 -2.47 -11.70
C TYR A 3 0.72 -3.28 -10.40
N LYS A 4 0.54 -4.60 -10.52
CA LYS A 4 0.57 -5.57 -9.41
C LYS A 4 -0.42 -5.28 -8.28
N LYS A 5 -1.53 -4.57 -8.55
CA LYS A 5 -2.57 -4.30 -7.55
C LYS A 5 -3.12 -5.58 -6.93
N GLU A 6 -3.30 -6.65 -7.70
CA GLU A 6 -3.75 -7.94 -7.18
C GLU A 6 -2.75 -8.56 -6.18
N GLU A 7 -1.45 -8.48 -6.44
CA GLU A 7 -0.40 -8.99 -5.54
C GLU A 7 -0.37 -8.20 -4.22
N ILE A 8 -0.59 -6.88 -4.29
CA ILE A 8 -0.68 -6.00 -3.12
C ILE A 8 -1.99 -6.28 -2.35
N LYS A 9 -3.09 -6.56 -3.05
CA LYS A 9 -4.37 -6.95 -2.44
C LYS A 9 -4.25 -8.28 -1.71
N GLU A 10 -3.58 -9.28 -2.29
CA GLU A 10 -3.32 -10.55 -1.61
C GLU A 10 -2.51 -10.36 -0.31
N TYR A 11 -1.54 -9.45 -0.31
CA TYR A 11 -0.82 -9.07 0.91
C TYR A 11 -1.75 -8.46 1.96
N PHE A 12 -2.61 -7.52 1.56
CA PHE A 12 -3.60 -6.92 2.44
C PHE A 12 -4.59 -7.95 3.01
N ASP A 13 -5.10 -8.87 2.17
CA ASP A 13 -6.02 -9.92 2.62
C ASP A 13 -5.36 -10.83 3.67
N ASN A 14 -4.06 -11.10 3.53
CA ASN A 14 -3.30 -11.84 4.54
C ASN A 14 -3.12 -11.02 5.81
N TYR A 15 -2.82 -9.73 5.70
CA TYR A 15 -2.76 -8.81 6.85
C TYR A 15 -4.08 -8.82 7.63
N ILE A 16 -5.24 -8.74 6.97
CA ILE A 16 -6.56 -8.80 7.62
C ILE A 16 -6.74 -10.11 8.40
N LYS A 17 -6.39 -11.26 7.78
CA LYS A 17 -6.52 -12.58 8.42
C LYS A 17 -5.62 -12.72 9.63
N GLU A 18 -4.38 -12.24 9.55
CA GLU A 18 -3.40 -12.34 10.63
C GLU A 18 -3.74 -11.41 11.81
N ASN A 19 -4.47 -10.32 11.55
CA ASN A 19 -4.82 -9.31 12.55
C ASN A 19 -6.31 -9.31 12.93
N GLU A 20 -7.07 -10.36 12.59
CA GLU A 20 -8.52 -10.44 12.79
C GLU A 20 -8.94 -10.18 14.25
N GLU A 21 -8.19 -10.68 15.23
CA GLU A 21 -8.48 -10.46 16.65
C GLU A 21 -8.36 -8.98 17.03
N TRP A 22 -7.27 -8.32 16.60
CA TRP A 22 -7.05 -6.90 16.86
C TRP A 22 -8.11 -6.02 16.20
N LEU A 23 -8.52 -6.35 14.96
CA LEU A 23 -9.56 -5.63 14.23
C LEU A 23 -10.91 -5.69 14.96
N LYS A 24 -11.24 -6.82 15.60
CA LYS A 24 -12.50 -6.97 16.36
C LYS A 24 -12.53 -6.17 17.66
N GLU A 25 -11.37 -5.96 18.28
CA GLU A 25 -11.27 -5.30 19.59
C GLU A 25 -11.04 -3.79 19.50
N SER A 26 -10.41 -3.33 18.42
CA SER A 26 -10.08 -1.92 18.23
C SER A 26 -11.29 -1.09 17.81
N LYS A 27 -11.52 0.05 18.45
CA LYS A 27 -12.70 0.90 18.18
C LYS A 27 -12.57 1.75 16.91
N HIS A 28 -11.35 2.00 16.45
CA HIS A 28 -11.02 2.91 15.34
C HIS A 28 -10.19 2.21 14.26
N TRP A 29 -10.25 0.89 14.20
CA TRP A 29 -9.41 0.11 13.29
C TRP A 29 -9.63 0.48 11.82
N LYS A 30 -10.85 0.85 11.41
CA LYS A 30 -11.17 1.26 10.05
C LYS A 30 -10.36 2.52 9.64
N ASP A 31 -10.23 3.48 10.55
CA ASP A 31 -9.49 4.74 10.32
C ASP A 31 -7.97 4.48 10.23
N ASP A 32 -7.47 3.54 11.04
CA ASP A 32 -6.03 3.22 11.11
C ASP A 32 -5.60 2.10 10.16
N LEU A 33 -6.53 1.50 9.40
CA LEU A 33 -6.29 0.24 8.68
C LEU A 33 -5.19 0.38 7.64
N HIS A 34 -5.26 1.42 6.81
CA HIS A 34 -4.26 1.69 5.79
C HIS A 34 -2.89 1.96 6.38
N HIS A 35 -2.83 2.79 7.41
CA HIS A 35 -1.59 3.09 8.12
C HIS A 35 -0.94 1.80 8.64
N ASN A 36 -1.71 0.96 9.33
CA ASN A 36 -1.16 -0.24 9.91
C ASN A 36 -0.77 -1.29 8.85
N ALA A 37 -1.53 -1.43 7.77
CA ALA A 37 -1.22 -2.40 6.72
C ALA A 37 -0.05 -1.99 5.82
N PHE A 38 0.14 -0.69 5.54
CA PHE A 38 1.05 -0.23 4.48
C PHE A 38 2.07 0.83 4.91
N ASN A 39 1.99 1.35 6.13
CA ASN A 39 2.86 2.45 6.60
C ASN A 39 3.60 2.14 7.91
N THR A 40 3.35 0.98 8.54
CA THR A 40 4.07 0.58 9.77
C THR A 40 5.25 -0.36 9.50
N ASP A 41 5.15 -1.22 8.48
CA ASP A 41 6.20 -2.13 8.05
C ASP A 41 6.24 -2.19 6.51
N TYR A 42 7.32 -2.76 5.97
CA TYR A 42 7.54 -2.86 4.54
C TYR A 42 6.78 -4.03 3.94
N TYR A 43 5.97 -3.73 2.92
CA TYR A 43 5.44 -4.70 1.97
C TYR A 43 6.56 -5.55 1.34
N ILE A 44 7.68 -4.93 0.94
CA ILE A 44 8.86 -5.66 0.44
C ILE A 44 10.12 -5.26 1.22
N ILE A 45 10.77 -6.28 1.77
CA ILE A 45 12.11 -6.22 2.37
C ILE A 45 13.11 -6.97 1.47
N GLY A 46 14.21 -6.31 1.13
CA GLY A 46 15.32 -6.81 0.33
C GLY A 46 15.46 -6.09 -1.01
N THR A 47 16.51 -5.28 -1.18
CA THR A 47 16.82 -4.53 -2.41
C THR A 47 16.75 -5.38 -3.68
N TYR A 48 17.28 -6.61 -3.66
CA TYR A 48 17.22 -7.50 -4.83
C TYR A 48 15.78 -7.84 -5.21
N LYS A 49 14.94 -8.17 -4.22
CA LYS A 49 13.52 -8.48 -4.45
C LYS A 49 12.78 -7.26 -4.98
N ALA A 50 13.00 -6.09 -4.37
CA ALA A 50 12.38 -4.85 -4.82
C ALA A 50 12.75 -4.51 -6.29
N LYS A 51 14.02 -4.69 -6.69
CA LYS A 51 14.43 -4.52 -8.10
C LYS A 51 13.73 -5.51 -9.04
N GLN A 52 13.62 -6.78 -8.64
CA GLN A 52 12.91 -7.79 -9.44
C GLN A 52 11.41 -7.48 -9.53
N TRP A 53 10.81 -6.98 -8.46
CA TRP A 53 9.41 -6.62 -8.40
C TRP A 53 9.08 -5.42 -9.30
N LEU A 54 9.94 -4.39 -9.29
CA LEU A 54 9.80 -3.22 -10.18
C LEU A 54 9.92 -3.62 -11.65
N GLY A 55 10.88 -4.48 -11.98
CA GLY A 55 11.08 -4.96 -13.34
C GLY A 55 11.20 -3.83 -14.35
N ASP A 56 10.52 -3.98 -15.48
CA ASP A 56 10.54 -2.97 -16.56
C ASP A 56 9.65 -1.75 -16.26
N MET A 57 8.79 -1.83 -15.23
CA MET A 57 7.84 -0.77 -14.85
C MET A 57 8.45 0.27 -13.90
N VAL A 58 9.76 0.22 -13.66
CA VAL A 58 10.44 1.04 -12.64
C VAL A 58 10.20 2.54 -12.83
N PHE A 59 10.22 3.03 -14.06
CA PHE A 59 10.07 4.47 -14.31
C PHE A 59 8.62 4.93 -14.22
N GLU A 60 7.69 4.10 -14.68
CA GLU A 60 6.26 4.36 -14.57
C GLU A 60 5.79 4.34 -13.10
N VAL A 61 6.35 3.44 -12.28
CA VAL A 61 6.13 3.41 -10.83
C VAL A 61 6.69 4.68 -10.16
N ILE A 62 7.92 5.08 -10.50
CA ILE A 62 8.51 6.32 -9.96
C ILE A 62 7.68 7.54 -10.35
N ASP A 63 7.23 7.63 -11.60
CA ASP A 63 6.41 8.75 -12.06
C ASP A 63 5.06 8.80 -11.35
N HIS A 64 4.44 7.63 -11.12
CA HIS A 64 3.20 7.55 -10.36
C HIS A 64 3.36 8.02 -8.91
N ILE A 65 4.45 7.63 -8.23
CA ILE A 65 4.77 8.12 -6.88
C ILE A 65 4.99 9.63 -6.90
N ARG A 66 5.77 10.13 -7.88
CA ARG A 66 6.06 11.56 -8.03
C ARG A 66 4.79 12.38 -8.21
N GLU A 67 3.87 11.95 -9.08
CA GLU A 67 2.58 12.62 -9.29
C GLU A 67 1.72 12.63 -8.01
N TYR A 68 1.68 11.51 -7.28
CA TYR A 68 0.98 11.42 -6.01
C TYR A 68 1.58 12.35 -4.95
N GLU A 69 2.91 12.37 -4.79
CA GLU A 69 3.60 13.22 -3.81
C GLU A 69 3.46 14.72 -4.14
N ASP A 70 3.56 15.10 -5.42
CA ASP A 70 3.33 16.49 -5.85
C ASP A 70 1.90 16.96 -5.52
N PHE A 71 0.92 16.10 -5.83
CA PHE A 71 -0.50 16.43 -5.63
C PHE A 71 -0.87 16.54 -4.14
N ASN A 72 -0.37 15.64 -3.30
CA ASN A 72 -0.75 15.56 -1.89
C ASN A 72 0.13 16.43 -0.96
N PHE A 73 1.42 16.59 -1.27
CA PHE A 73 2.40 17.21 -0.38
C PHE A 73 3.10 18.43 -1.00
N GLY A 74 3.13 18.55 -2.33
CA GLY A 74 3.87 19.60 -3.03
C GLY A 74 5.39 19.46 -2.94
N GLU A 75 5.89 18.30 -2.48
CA GLU A 75 7.30 17.95 -2.40
C GLU A 75 7.52 16.45 -2.58
N PHE A 76 8.71 16.07 -3.07
CA PHE A 76 9.10 14.66 -3.24
C PHE A 76 9.93 14.21 -2.03
N SER A 77 9.43 13.22 -1.30
CA SER A 77 10.08 12.72 -0.08
C SER A 77 10.73 11.34 -0.29
N THR A 78 10.28 10.61 -1.30
CA THR A 78 10.75 9.26 -1.60
C THR A 78 12.15 9.27 -2.19
N ASP A 79 13.05 8.48 -1.60
CA ASP A 79 14.38 8.24 -2.17
C ASP A 79 14.28 7.25 -3.35
N TYR A 80 14.16 7.79 -4.57
CA TYR A 80 14.05 6.97 -5.79
C TYR A 80 15.33 6.17 -6.13
N SER A 81 16.44 6.38 -5.41
CA SER A 81 17.64 5.57 -5.56
C SER A 81 17.58 4.25 -4.77
N ASP A 82 16.62 4.12 -3.84
CA ASP A 82 16.38 2.93 -3.05
C ASP A 82 15.14 2.17 -3.56
N PRO A 83 15.33 1.01 -4.21
CA PRO A 83 14.22 0.19 -4.70
C PRO A 83 13.22 -0.20 -3.61
N GLU A 84 13.65 -0.40 -2.36
CA GLU A 84 12.71 -0.71 -1.28
C GLU A 84 11.80 0.48 -1.01
N LYS A 85 12.34 1.70 -0.95
CA LYS A 85 11.53 2.91 -0.76
C LYS A 85 10.55 3.10 -1.90
N VAL A 86 10.98 2.89 -3.14
CA VAL A 86 10.12 2.99 -4.33
C VAL A 86 8.96 1.99 -4.24
N VAL A 87 9.24 0.71 -4.00
CA VAL A 87 8.18 -0.31 -3.95
C VAL A 87 7.23 -0.09 -2.77
N ASN A 88 7.75 0.24 -1.59
CA ASN A 88 6.90 0.42 -0.41
C ASN A 88 6.06 1.70 -0.49
N MET A 89 6.57 2.78 -1.08
CA MET A 89 5.75 3.97 -1.34
C MET A 89 4.67 3.68 -2.38
N TYR A 90 4.99 2.93 -3.44
CA TYR A 90 3.99 2.52 -4.41
C TYR A 90 2.90 1.63 -3.78
N ALA A 91 3.30 0.67 -2.93
CA ALA A 91 2.37 -0.18 -2.20
C ALA A 91 1.48 0.62 -1.22
N TYR A 92 2.04 1.64 -0.56
CA TYR A 92 1.27 2.60 0.23
C TYR A 92 0.18 3.28 -0.60
N ILE A 93 0.53 3.83 -1.77
CA ILE A 93 -0.43 4.53 -2.64
C ILE A 93 -1.54 3.59 -3.11
N ILE A 94 -1.19 2.42 -3.65
CA ILE A 94 -2.17 1.43 -4.13
C ILE A 94 -3.00 0.86 -2.96
N GLY A 95 -2.39 0.77 -1.77
CA GLY A 95 -3.05 0.32 -0.56
C GLY A 95 -4.21 1.22 -0.13
N GLU A 96 -4.19 2.51 -0.44
CA GLU A 96 -5.31 3.43 -0.14
C GLU A 96 -6.59 2.97 -0.84
N GLU A 97 -6.48 2.68 -2.14
CA GLU A 97 -7.60 2.22 -2.96
C GLU A 97 -8.11 0.85 -2.49
N ILE A 98 -7.20 -0.08 -2.20
CA ILE A 98 -7.54 -1.43 -1.71
C ILE A 98 -8.30 -1.35 -0.38
N VAL A 99 -7.81 -0.53 0.55
CA VAL A 99 -8.45 -0.34 1.87
C VAL A 99 -9.81 0.30 1.70
N GLN A 100 -9.94 1.32 0.85
CA GLN A 100 -11.22 1.96 0.59
C GLN A 100 -12.24 0.97 0.01
N GLU A 101 -11.87 0.18 -1.01
CA GLU A 101 -12.72 -0.86 -1.59
C GLU A 101 -13.21 -1.85 -0.52
N TYR A 102 -12.31 -2.32 0.34
CA TYR A 102 -12.64 -3.24 1.43
C TYR A 102 -13.62 -2.64 2.45
N LEU A 103 -13.41 -1.38 2.85
CA LEU A 103 -14.32 -0.70 3.78
C LEU A 103 -15.71 -0.48 3.17
N GLU A 104 -15.79 -0.11 1.88
CA GLU A 104 -17.05 0.03 1.15
C GLU A 104 -17.81 -1.30 1.02
N GLU A 105 -17.10 -2.43 0.87
CA GLU A 105 -17.71 -3.76 0.87
C GLU A 105 -18.32 -4.11 2.23
N LEU A 106 -17.60 -3.85 3.33
CA LEU A 106 -18.11 -4.07 4.69
C LEU A 106 -19.35 -3.23 4.99
N GLU A 107 -19.36 -1.96 4.60
CA GLU A 107 -20.53 -1.09 4.81
C GLU A 107 -21.77 -1.59 4.07
N LYS A 108 -21.60 -2.21 2.88
CA LYS A 108 -22.71 -2.81 2.13
C LYS A 108 -23.25 -4.08 2.79
N GLU A 109 -22.41 -4.84 3.47
CA GLU A 109 -22.84 -6.03 4.22
C GLU A 109 -23.55 -5.67 5.53
N GLU A 110 -23.24 -4.52 6.11
CA GLU A 110 -23.85 -4.00 7.34
C GLU A 110 -25.21 -3.28 7.09
N ALA A 111 -25.53 -2.93 5.85
CA ALA A 111 -26.74 -2.17 5.44
C ALA A 111 -27.97 -3.06 5.13
#